data_AF-A0A6J7MEQ1-F1
#
_entry.id   AF-A0A6J7MEQ1-F1
#
_cell.length_a   1.000
_cell.length_b   1.000
_cell.length_c   1.000
_cell.angle_alpha   90.00
_cell.angle_beta   90.00
_cell.angle_gamma   90.00
#
_symmetry.space_group_name_H-M   'P 1'
#
loop_
_entity.id
_entity.type
_entity.pdbx_description
1 polymer ?
#
loop_
_entity_poly.entity_id
_entity_poly.type
_entity_poly.pdbx_seq_one_letter_code
_entity_poly.pdbx_strand_id
1 'polypeptide(L)'
;MCEIFSDFGLPLGEAFQLRDDILGVFGDPSATGKPAGDDLREGKRTVLMAMTHDRADAHQEAVISTYFGDPDLTAEGVEKLRTVIAETGAQSHVEELIEKLTITSLESLNRDEIDSNSRNLLTELASSAVRRSL
;
A
#
# COMPACT_ATOMS: atom_id res chain seq x y z
N MET A 1 -19.02 19.25 11.44
CA MET A 1 -18.26 18.48 12.46
C MET A 1 -18.04 17.03 12.03
N CYS A 2 -19.05 16.25 11.62
CA CYS A 2 -18.80 14.91 11.04
C CYS A 2 -17.97 14.94 9.75
N GLU A 3 -18.19 15.92 8.86
CA GLU A 3 -17.48 16.00 7.58
C GLU A 3 -15.97 16.14 7.75
N ILE A 4 -15.50 16.92 8.74
CA ILE A 4 -14.06 17.10 9.01
C ILE A 4 -13.37 15.77 9.31
N PHE A 5 -13.99 14.92 10.14
CA PHE A 5 -13.40 13.62 10.48
C PHE A 5 -13.51 12.61 9.33
N SER A 6 -14.50 12.75 8.45
CA SER A 6 -14.58 11.97 7.21
C SER A 6 -13.51 12.42 6.21
N ASP A 7 -13.31 13.72 6.02
CA ASP A 7 -12.30 14.30 5.13
C ASP A 7 -10.87 13.95 5.60
N PHE A 8 -10.67 13.79 6.90
CA PHE A 8 -9.43 13.27 7.48
C PHE A 8 -9.32 11.75 7.31
N GLY A 9 -10.34 11.01 7.75
CA GLY A 9 -10.26 9.56 7.95
C GLY A 9 -10.36 8.74 6.68
N LEU A 10 -11.14 9.17 5.68
CA LEU A 10 -11.31 8.45 4.42
C LEU A 10 -10.00 8.35 3.62
N PRO A 11 -9.32 9.46 3.27
CA PRO A 11 -8.05 9.36 2.55
C PRO A 11 -6.96 8.67 3.39
N LEU A 12 -6.96 8.84 4.71
CA LEU A 12 -6.03 8.12 5.57
C LEU A 12 -6.26 6.60 5.55
N GLY A 13 -7.52 6.16 5.59
CA GLY A 13 -7.89 4.75 5.50
C GLY A 13 -7.47 4.13 4.18
N GLU A 14 -7.62 4.86 3.08
CA GLU A 14 -7.13 4.42 1.77
C GLU A 14 -5.59 4.32 1.75
N ALA A 15 -4.89 5.34 2.24
CA ALA A 15 -3.42 5.33 2.34
C ALA A 15 -2.92 4.16 3.19
N PHE A 16 -3.61 3.87 4.29
CA PHE A 16 -3.31 2.75 5.17
C PHE A 16 -3.46 1.40 4.46
N GLN A 17 -4.56 1.19 3.72
CA GLN A 17 -4.77 -0.07 3.01
C GLN A 17 -3.74 -0.26 1.89
N LEU A 18 -3.40 0.81 1.15
CA LEU A 18 -2.35 0.75 0.13
C LEU A 18 -0.97 0.41 0.74
N ARG A 19 -0.66 0.96 1.92
CA ARG A 19 0.56 0.59 2.66
C ARG A 19 0.54 -0.88 3.08
N ASP A 20 -0.59 -1.38 3.55
CA ASP A 20 -0.76 -2.79 3.93
C ASP A 20 -0.54 -3.72 2.72
N ASP A 21 -1.10 -3.37 1.55
CA ASP A 21 -0.90 -4.11 0.30
C ASP A 21 0.59 -4.12 -0.14
N ILE A 22 1.31 -3.00 0.01
CA ILE A 22 2.76 -2.96 -0.24
C ILE A 22 3.49 -3.88 0.74
N LEU A 23 3.17 -3.84 2.03
CA LEU A 23 3.84 -4.65 3.05
C LEU A 23 3.53 -6.15 2.88
N GLY A 24 2.33 -6.51 2.42
CA GLY A 24 1.98 -7.89 2.09
C GLY A 24 2.83 -8.49 0.98
N VAL A 25 3.33 -7.66 0.06
CA VAL A 25 4.23 -8.07 -1.02
C VAL A 25 5.70 -7.91 -0.64
N PHE A 26 6.10 -6.78 -0.06
CA PHE A 26 7.50 -6.36 0.11
C PHE A 26 8.00 -6.34 1.56
N GLY A 27 7.12 -6.46 2.55
CA GLY A 27 7.49 -6.33 3.96
C GLY A 27 8.47 -7.42 4.43
N ASP A 28 9.32 -7.05 5.39
CA ASP A 28 10.17 -8.02 6.09
C ASP A 28 9.30 -8.94 6.97
N PRO A 29 9.40 -10.27 6.82
CA PRO A 29 8.76 -11.22 7.72
C PRO A 29 9.05 -10.97 9.21
N SER A 30 10.23 -10.43 9.53
CA SER A 30 10.63 -10.11 10.90
C SER A 30 9.80 -8.96 11.52
N ALA A 31 9.32 -8.03 10.67
CA ALA A 31 8.51 -6.89 11.07
C ALA A 31 7.00 -7.16 10.97
N THR A 32 6.59 -7.95 9.98
CA THR A 32 5.17 -8.24 9.69
C THR A 32 4.62 -9.46 10.43
N GLY A 33 5.51 -10.36 10.89
CA GLY A 33 5.13 -11.62 11.54
C GLY A 33 4.53 -12.65 10.58
N LYS A 34 4.57 -12.40 9.26
CA LYS A 34 4.06 -13.27 8.20
C LYS A 34 5.12 -13.46 7.10
N PRO A 35 5.11 -14.58 6.37
CA PRO A 35 5.94 -14.71 5.17
C PRO A 35 5.66 -13.59 4.17
N ALA A 36 6.74 -13.01 3.64
CA ALA A 36 6.70 -12.09 2.52
C ALA A 36 6.03 -12.74 1.30
N GLY A 37 5.14 -12.02 0.63
CA GLY A 37 4.49 -12.51 -0.60
C GLY A 37 3.29 -13.44 -0.35
N ASP A 38 2.77 -13.51 0.87
CA ASP A 38 1.51 -14.23 1.15
C ASP A 38 0.36 -13.71 0.28
N ASP A 39 0.29 -12.39 0.06
CA ASP A 39 -0.73 -11.80 -0.81
C ASP A 39 -0.58 -12.22 -2.28
N LEU A 40 0.64 -12.47 -2.73
CA LEU A 40 0.93 -13.00 -4.07
C LEU A 40 0.50 -14.46 -4.18
N ARG A 41 0.74 -15.27 -3.15
CA ARG A 41 0.32 -16.68 -3.06
C ARG A 41 -1.20 -16.82 -3.02
N GLU A 42 -1.88 -15.95 -2.26
CA GLU A 42 -3.34 -15.89 -2.21
C GLU A 42 -3.97 -15.34 -3.49
N GLY A 43 -3.19 -14.66 -4.34
CA GLY A 43 -3.69 -14.05 -5.58
C GLY A 43 -4.56 -12.82 -5.30
N LYS A 44 -4.26 -12.04 -4.26
CA LYS A 44 -5.05 -10.87 -3.88
C LYS A 44 -5.03 -9.79 -4.97
N ARG A 45 -6.21 -9.43 -5.46
CA ARG A 45 -6.40 -8.42 -6.50
C ARG A 45 -6.36 -7.01 -5.91
N THR A 46 -5.18 -6.59 -5.47
CA THR A 46 -4.92 -5.26 -4.91
C THR A 46 -4.76 -4.20 -6.01
N VAL A 47 -4.77 -2.92 -5.63
CA VAL A 47 -4.47 -1.81 -6.54
C VAL A 47 -3.07 -1.95 -7.13
N LEU A 48 -2.11 -2.41 -6.32
CA LEU A 48 -0.74 -2.70 -6.74
C LEU A 48 -0.71 -3.71 -7.90
N MET A 49 -1.44 -4.82 -7.80
CA MET A 49 -1.50 -5.83 -8.86
C MET A 49 -2.26 -5.35 -10.09
N ALA A 50 -3.34 -4.58 -9.90
CA ALA A 50 -4.07 -3.99 -11.03
C ALA A 50 -3.18 -3.05 -11.87
N MET A 51 -2.38 -2.21 -11.21
CA MET A 51 -1.41 -1.32 -11.88
C MET A 51 -0.25 -2.08 -12.52
N THR A 52 0.18 -3.17 -11.88
CA THR A 52 1.21 -4.05 -12.45
C THR A 52 0.73 -4.64 -13.78
N HIS A 53 -0.48 -5.21 -13.82
CA HIS A 53 -1.07 -5.73 -15.06
C HIS A 53 -1.26 -4.67 -16.14
N ASP A 54 -1.74 -3.47 -15.79
CA ASP A 54 -1.99 -2.40 -16.76
C ASP A 54 -0.70 -1.92 -17.48
N ARG A 55 0.45 -2.08 -16.83
CA ARG A 55 1.75 -1.60 -17.30
C ARG A 55 2.71 -2.71 -17.74
N ALA A 56 2.34 -3.97 -17.53
CA ALA A 56 3.17 -5.12 -17.86
C ALA A 56 3.32 -5.29 -19.37
N ASP A 57 4.54 -5.61 -19.82
CA ASP A 57 4.76 -6.12 -21.16
C ASP A 57 4.38 -7.61 -21.28
N ALA A 58 4.47 -8.16 -22.50
CA ALA A 58 4.09 -9.54 -22.75
C ALA A 58 4.94 -10.59 -21.99
N HIS A 59 6.20 -10.27 -21.68
CA HIS A 59 7.07 -11.16 -20.91
C HIS A 59 6.69 -11.12 -19.43
N GLN A 60 6.49 -9.91 -18.90
CA GLN A 60 6.04 -9.68 -17.53
C GLN A 60 4.68 -10.32 -17.27
N GLU A 61 3.72 -10.18 -18.19
CA GLU A 61 2.39 -10.80 -18.08
C GLU A 61 2.48 -12.34 -18.05
N ALA A 62 3.40 -12.94 -18.81
CA ALA A 62 3.65 -14.38 -18.74
C ALA A 62 4.19 -14.81 -17.36
N VAL A 63 5.06 -14.00 -16.74
CA VAL A 63 5.54 -14.23 -15.37
C VAL A 63 4.38 -14.13 -14.38
N ILE A 64 3.56 -13.07 -14.47
CA ILE A 64 2.41 -12.88 -13.57
C ILE A 64 1.45 -14.06 -13.70
N SER A 65 1.07 -14.44 -14.92
CA SER A 65 0.18 -15.57 -15.17
C SER A 65 0.73 -16.92 -14.69
N THR A 66 2.06 -17.06 -14.58
CA THR A 66 2.68 -18.31 -14.13
C THR A 66 2.68 -18.43 -12.61
N TYR A 67 2.89 -17.32 -11.89
CA TYR A 67 3.21 -17.36 -10.46
C TYR A 67 2.13 -16.76 -9.55
N PHE A 68 1.36 -15.79 -10.03
CA PHE A 68 0.41 -15.08 -9.19
C PHE A 68 -0.80 -15.95 -8.82
N GLY A 69 -1.10 -16.07 -7.53
CA GLY A 69 -2.17 -16.91 -7.01
C GLY A 69 -1.84 -18.40 -6.94
N ASP A 70 -0.57 -18.79 -7.14
CA ASP A 70 -0.12 -20.18 -6.95
C ASP A 70 0.03 -20.49 -5.45
N PRO A 71 -0.74 -21.43 -4.87
CA PRO A 71 -0.61 -21.82 -3.46
C PRO A 71 0.78 -22.38 -3.12
N ASP A 72 1.48 -22.95 -4.09
CA ASP A 72 2.81 -23.55 -3.94
C ASP A 72 3.93 -22.56 -4.32
N LEU A 73 3.61 -21.26 -4.44
CA LEU A 73 4.55 -20.21 -4.84
C LEU A 73 5.84 -20.25 -4.00
N THR A 74 6.95 -20.49 -4.68
CA THR A 74 8.28 -20.57 -4.05
C THR A 74 8.85 -19.17 -3.77
N ALA A 75 9.89 -19.10 -2.93
CA ALA A 75 10.60 -17.84 -2.68
C ALA A 75 11.17 -17.24 -3.98
N GLU A 76 11.64 -18.07 -4.92
CA GLU A 76 12.10 -17.60 -6.24
C GLU A 76 10.95 -16.99 -7.05
N GLY A 77 9.77 -17.60 -7.01
CA GLY A 77 8.57 -17.06 -7.67
C GLY A 77 8.12 -15.73 -7.07
N VAL A 78 8.18 -15.59 -5.74
CA VAL A 78 7.93 -14.31 -5.05
C VAL A 78 8.89 -13.23 -5.55
N GLU A 79 10.19 -13.52 -5.64
CA GLU A 79 11.17 -12.54 -6.12
C GLU A 79 10.97 -12.16 -7.60
N LYS A 80 10.55 -13.11 -8.45
CA LYS A 80 10.18 -12.81 -9.85
C LYS A 80 8.99 -11.85 -9.91
N LEU A 81 7.94 -12.11 -9.15
CA LEU A 81 6.76 -11.22 -9.09
C LEU A 81 7.14 -9.84 -8.54
N ARG A 82 7.92 -9.76 -7.46
CA ARG A 82 8.43 -8.50 -6.91
C ARG A 82 9.21 -7.69 -7.94
N THR A 83 10.07 -8.36 -8.71
CA THR A 83 10.84 -7.73 -9.78
C THR A 83 9.91 -7.14 -10.84
N VAL A 84 8.92 -7.90 -11.31
CA VAL A 84 7.93 -7.40 -12.28
C VAL A 84 7.14 -6.20 -11.74
N ILE A 85 6.67 -6.27 -10.48
CA ILE A 85 5.93 -5.17 -9.84
C ILE A 85 6.80 -3.90 -9.74
N ALA A 86 8.10 -4.05 -9.46
CA ALA A 86 9.02 -2.92 -9.41
C ALA A 86 9.32 -2.35 -10.81
N GLU A 87 9.60 -3.19 -11.80
CA GLU A 87 9.94 -2.78 -13.17
C GLU A 87 8.78 -2.09 -13.91
N THR A 88 7.53 -2.46 -13.62
CA THR A 88 6.34 -1.77 -14.14
C THR A 88 6.13 -0.39 -13.51
N GLY A 89 6.90 -0.05 -12.47
CA GLY A 89 6.74 1.19 -11.69
C GLY A 89 5.44 1.22 -10.86
N ALA A 90 4.76 0.08 -10.70
CA ALA A 90 3.53 0.00 -9.92
C ALA A 90 3.80 0.30 -8.44
N GLN A 91 4.87 -0.25 -7.88
CA GLN A 91 5.26 0.02 -6.49
C GLN A 91 5.46 1.52 -6.23
N SER A 92 6.30 2.18 -7.04
CA SER A 92 6.58 3.62 -6.89
C SER A 92 5.32 4.46 -7.02
N HIS A 93 4.42 4.08 -7.92
CA HIS A 93 3.17 4.83 -8.08
C HIS A 93 2.20 4.66 -6.91
N VAL A 94 2.13 3.47 -6.30
CA VAL A 94 1.33 3.27 -5.09
C VAL A 94 1.93 4.06 -3.91
N GLU A 95 3.26 4.15 -3.80
CA GLU A 95 3.92 5.01 -2.81
C GLU A 95 3.54 6.50 -2.99
N GLU A 96 3.52 7.00 -4.22
CA GLU A 96 3.05 8.37 -4.54
C GLU A 96 1.59 8.59 -4.14
N LEU A 97 0.72 7.58 -4.34
CA LEU A 97 -0.69 7.64 -3.93
C LEU A 97 -0.83 7.68 -2.41
N ILE A 98 -0.06 6.86 -1.68
CA ILE A 98 -0.03 6.88 -0.21
C ILE A 98 0.37 8.27 0.28
N GLU A 99 1.42 8.87 -0.28
CA GLU A 99 1.87 10.21 0.08
C GLU A 99 0.77 11.26 -0.18
N LYS A 100 0.18 11.24 -1.39
CA LYS A 100 -0.88 12.19 -1.78
C LYS A 100 -2.11 12.08 -0.87
N LEU A 101 -2.56 10.87 -0.56
CA LEU A 101 -3.70 10.63 0.32
C LEU A 101 -3.39 11.06 1.76
N THR A 102 -2.17 10.81 2.23
CA THR A 102 -1.71 11.26 3.55
C THR A 102 -1.72 12.79 3.66
N ILE A 103 -1.20 13.49 2.64
CA ILE A 103 -1.23 14.96 2.57
C ILE A 103 -2.67 15.45 2.58
N THR A 104 -3.54 14.87 1.75
CA THR A 104 -4.97 15.23 1.69
C THR A 104 -5.64 15.08 3.06
N SER A 105 -5.37 13.98 3.77
CA SER A 105 -5.84 13.75 5.13
C SER A 105 -5.37 14.84 6.09
N LEU A 106 -4.07 15.14 6.12
CA LEU A 106 -3.50 16.14 7.02
C LEU A 106 -4.01 17.56 6.73
N GLU A 107 -4.16 17.93 5.46
CA GLU A 107 -4.68 19.25 5.06
C GLU A 107 -6.12 19.47 5.52
N SER A 108 -6.94 18.42 5.58
CA SER A 108 -8.32 18.51 6.08
C SER A 108 -8.40 18.98 7.54
N LEU A 109 -7.31 18.80 8.32
CA LEU A 109 -7.24 19.27 9.70
C LEU A 109 -7.09 20.79 9.78
N ASN A 110 -6.72 21.50 8.71
CA ASN A 110 -6.55 22.96 8.63
C ASN A 110 -7.89 23.70 8.68
N ARG A 111 -8.51 23.63 9.85
CA ARG A 111 -9.81 24.19 10.22
C ARG A 111 -9.71 24.86 11.58
N ASP A 112 -10.44 25.95 11.78
CA ASP A 112 -10.45 26.74 13.02
C ASP A 112 -11.14 26.00 14.17
N GLU A 113 -12.02 25.05 13.84
CA GLU A 113 -12.76 24.22 14.78
C GLU A 113 -11.90 23.14 15.45
N ILE A 114 -10.69 22.87 14.94
CA ILE A 114 -9.76 21.89 15.50
C ILE A 114 -8.66 22.60 16.28
N ASP A 115 -8.69 22.43 17.60
CA ASP A 115 -7.64 22.95 18.49
C ASP A 115 -6.27 22.29 18.23
N SER A 116 -5.21 22.95 18.71
CA SER A 116 -3.84 22.52 18.46
C SER A 116 -3.50 21.14 19.03
N ASN A 117 -4.07 20.74 20.18
CA ASN A 117 -3.80 19.42 20.75
C ASN A 117 -4.44 18.32 19.90
N SER A 118 -5.70 18.48 19.52
CA SER A 118 -6.40 17.54 18.64
C SER A 118 -5.70 17.40 17.29
N ARG A 119 -5.26 18.51 16.70
CA ARG A 119 -4.50 18.52 15.44
C ARG A 119 -3.19 17.73 15.54
N ASN A 120 -2.42 17.93 16.61
CA ASN A 120 -1.16 17.23 16.83
C ASN A 120 -1.39 15.72 16.98
N LEU A 121 -2.37 15.30 17.78
CA LEU A 121 -2.71 13.89 17.98
C LEU A 121 -3.14 13.20 16.68
N LEU A 122 -3.99 13.86 15.88
CA LEU A 122 -4.45 13.31 14.59
C LEU A 122 -3.30 13.25 13.56
N THR A 123 -2.38 14.21 13.58
CA THR A 123 -1.17 14.20 12.74
C THR A 123 -0.24 13.03 13.10
N GLU A 124 -0.04 12.78 14.39
CA GLU A 124 0.74 11.63 14.87
C GLU A 124 0.09 10.31 14.49
N LEU A 125 -1.24 10.20 14.63
CA LEU A 125 -2.02 9.04 14.21
C LEU A 125 -1.83 8.77 12.70
N ALA A 126 -2.04 9.79 11.86
CA ALA A 126 -1.88 9.66 10.42
C ALA A 126 -0.46 9.19 10.05
N SER A 127 0.54 9.80 10.68
CA SER A 127 1.94 9.46 10.45
C SER A 127 2.30 8.05 10.93
N SER A 128 1.64 7.54 11.98
CA SER A 128 1.85 6.17 12.47
C SER A 128 1.16 5.14 11.58
N ALA A 129 0.00 5.48 11.02
CA ALA A 129 -0.76 4.58 10.15
C ALA A 129 0.00 4.25 8.87
N VAL A 130 0.68 5.22 8.25
CA VAL A 130 1.33 5.05 6.94
C VAL A 130 2.82 4.71 6.99
N ARG A 131 3.51 4.95 8.11
CA ARG A 131 4.95 4.63 8.29
C ARG A 131 5.24 3.25 8.87
N ARG A 132 4.26 2.33 8.84
CA ARG A 132 4.47 0.95 9.28
C ARG A 132 5.70 0.37 8.59
N SER A 133 6.68 -0.04 9.40
CA SER A 133 8.07 -0.27 9.01
C SER A 133 8.19 -1.26 7.84
N LEU A 134 9.00 -0.87 6.84
CA LEU A 134 9.80 -1.79 6.03
C LEU A 134 10.90 -2.40 6.90
#